data_AF-A0A3L7P5Z7-F1
#
_entry.id   AF-A0A3L7P5Z7-F1
#
_cell.length_a   1.000
_cell.length_b   1.000
_cell.length_c   1.000
_cell.angle_alpha   90.00
_cell.angle_beta   90.00
_cell.angle_gamma   90.00
#
_symmetry.space_group_name_H-M   'P 1'
#
loop_
_entity.id
_entity.type
_entity.pdbx_description
1 polymer ?
#
loop_
_entity_poly.entity_id
_entity_poly.type
_entity_poly.pdbx_seq_one_letter_code
_entity_poly.pdbx_strand_id
1 'polypeptide(L)' 'MCDWVSGRGLLAEYIKKQKGTSSRVRRAQVLLKADADGPCWTDTEIAEAYGCRTKTVENIRERFVTEGF' A
#
# COMPACT_ATOMS: atom_id res chain seq x y z
N MET A 1 3.18 -3.85 23.04
CA MET A 1 3.68 -3.59 21.68
C MET A 1 2.80 -4.33 20.69
N CYS A 2 1.51 -3.96 20.65
CA CYS A 2 0.49 -4.52 19.77
C CYS A 2 -0.50 -3.38 19.55
N ASP A 3 -0.89 -3.11 18.30
CA ASP A 3 -2.18 -2.52 17.85
C ASP A 3 -2.04 -1.86 16.46
N TRP A 4 -1.68 -2.66 15.44
CA TRP A 4 -1.77 -2.27 14.02
C TRP A 4 -2.62 -3.25 13.20
N VAL A 5 -3.57 -3.95 13.85
CA VAL A 5 -4.32 -5.07 13.24
C VAL A 5 -5.67 -4.65 12.61
N SER A 6 -6.12 -3.40 12.75
CA SER A 6 -7.47 -3.00 12.28
C SER A 6 -7.55 -2.26 10.93
N GLY A 7 -6.43 -1.99 10.24
CA GLY A 7 -6.44 -1.27 8.95
C GLY A 7 -6.79 -2.12 7.71
N ARG A 8 -6.79 -3.45 7.83
CA ARG A 8 -6.81 -4.42 6.70
C ARG A 8 -8.14 -4.50 5.96
N GLY A 9 -9.25 -4.54 6.69
CA GLY A 9 -10.59 -4.65 6.09
C GLY A 9 -10.96 -3.41 5.27
N LEU A 10 -10.55 -2.22 5.73
CA LEU A 10 -10.81 -0.97 5.06
C LEU A 10 -10.06 -0.87 3.73
N LEU A 11 -8.78 -1.27 3.68
CA LEU A 11 -7.98 -1.19 2.45
C LEU A 11 -8.47 -2.15 1.37
N ALA A 12 -8.72 -3.40 1.75
CA ALA A 12 -9.18 -4.42 0.82
C ALA A 12 -10.58 -4.09 0.26
N GLU A 13 -11.51 -3.67 1.13
CA GLU A 13 -12.85 -3.22 0.70
C GLU A 13 -12.78 -1.93 -0.12
N TYR A 14 -11.88 -1.00 0.22
CA TYR A 14 -11.68 0.22 -0.56
C TYR A 14 -11.16 -0.08 -1.98
N ILE A 15 -10.17 -0.97 -2.13
CA ILE A 15 -9.69 -1.44 -3.45
C ILE A 15 -10.83 -2.08 -4.24
N LYS A 16 -11.64 -2.90 -3.58
CA LYS A 16 -12.78 -3.60 -4.19
C LYS A 16 -13.89 -2.64 -4.63
N LYS A 17 -14.06 -1.53 -3.89
CA LYS A 17 -15.13 -0.54 -4.07
C LYS A 17 -14.73 0.61 -4.99
N GLN A 18 -13.43 0.87 -5.20
CA GLN A 18 -12.97 1.93 -6.09
C GLN A 18 -12.79 1.48 -7.55
N LYS A 19 -13.68 1.97 -8.41
CA LYS A 19 -13.53 2.00 -9.88
C LYS A 19 -12.85 3.30 -10.36
N GLY A 20 -11.96 3.88 -9.57
CA GLY A 20 -11.44 5.24 -9.76
C GLY A 20 -9.94 5.30 -10.00
N THR A 21 -9.56 6.01 -11.08
CA THR A 21 -8.22 6.51 -11.46
C THR A 21 -7.02 5.60 -11.18
N SER A 22 -6.36 5.16 -12.25
CA SER A 22 -5.18 4.26 -12.28
C SER A 22 -4.10 4.53 -11.21
N SER A 23 -3.93 5.79 -10.76
CA SER A 23 -2.96 6.17 -9.74
C SER A 23 -3.37 5.84 -8.29
N ARG A 24 -4.67 5.77 -7.95
CA ARG A 24 -5.14 5.33 -6.62
C ARG A 24 -5.07 3.82 -6.48
N VAL A 25 -5.46 3.09 -7.52
CA VAL A 25 -5.34 1.63 -7.58
C VAL A 25 -3.89 1.19 -7.42
N ARG A 26 -2.95 1.82 -8.14
CA ARG A 26 -1.51 1.52 -8.02
C ARG A 26 -0.99 1.71 -6.60
N ARG A 27 -1.38 2.80 -5.92
CA ARG A 27 -0.98 3.06 -4.51
C ARG A 27 -1.51 2.01 -3.55
N ALA A 28 -2.76 1.61 -3.72
CA ALA A 28 -3.37 0.58 -2.89
C ALA A 28 -2.71 -0.79 -3.09
N GLN A 29 -2.33 -1.13 -4.32
CA GLN A 29 -1.58 -2.35 -4.62
C GLN A 29 -0.17 -2.35 -4.00
N VAL A 30 0.52 -1.21 -4.04
CA VAL A 30 1.82 -1.02 -3.37
C VAL A 30 1.71 -1.30 -1.86
N LEU A 31 0.69 -0.72 -1.19
CA LEU A 31 0.46 -0.95 0.23
C LEU A 31 0.12 -2.42 0.55
N LEU A 32 -0.67 -3.07 -0.31
CA LEU A 32 -1.01 -4.49 -0.15
C LEU A 32 0.21 -5.41 -0.28
N LYS A 33 1.19 -5.04 -1.12
CA LYS A 33 2.44 -5.81 -1.29
C LYS A 33 3.43 -5.59 -0.15
N ALA A 34 3.45 -4.39 0.42
CA ALA A 34 4.24 -4.05 1.61
C ALA A 34 3.65 -4.62 2.91
N ASP A 35 2.46 -5.23 2.86
CA ASP A 35 1.79 -5.79 4.02
C ASP A 35 2.57 -6.98 4.59
N ALA A 36 2.84 -6.93 5.90
CA ALA A 36 3.66 -7.91 6.61
C ALA A 36 2.97 -9.26 6.83
N ASP A 37 1.63 -9.29 6.84
CA ASP A 37 0.84 -10.52 6.82
C ASP A 37 0.59 -11.01 5.37
N GLY A 38 0.90 -10.17 4.38
CA GLY A 38 0.90 -10.48 2.96
C GLY A 38 2.27 -11.01 2.50
N PRO A 39 2.66 -10.75 1.25
CA PRO A 39 3.93 -11.24 0.73
C PRO A 39 5.16 -10.55 1.36
N CYS A 40 4.95 -9.53 2.23
CA CYS A 40 5.99 -8.84 2.98
C CYS A 40 7.15 -8.35 2.09
N TRP A 41 6.82 -7.82 0.91
CA TRP A 41 7.83 -7.35 -0.04
C TRP A 41 8.53 -6.11 0.50
N THR A 42 9.83 -6.06 0.27
CA THR A 42 10.65 -4.87 0.52
C THR A 42 10.27 -3.76 -0.45
N ASP A 43 10.53 -2.50 -0.05
CA ASP A 43 10.24 -1.34 -0.91
C ASP A 43 10.97 -1.44 -2.28
N THR A 44 12.11 -2.14 -2.32
CA THR A 44 12.87 -2.47 -3.54
C THR A 44 12.10 -3.42 -4.45
N GLU A 45 11.62 -4.56 -3.94
CA GLU A 45 10.87 -5.53 -4.74
C GLU A 45 9.58 -4.93 -5.31
N ILE A 46 8.92 -4.06 -4.53
CA ILE A 46 7.74 -3.34 -4.96
C ILE A 46 8.11 -2.32 -6.05
N ALA A 47 9.20 -1.57 -5.85
CA ALA A 47 9.70 -0.61 -6.83
C ALA A 47 10.03 -1.29 -8.17
N GLU A 48 10.69 -2.44 -8.14
CA GLU A 48 11.00 -3.24 -9.33
C GLU A 48 9.73 -3.77 -10.01
N ALA A 49 8.77 -4.32 -9.25
CA ALA A 49 7.53 -4.86 -9.80
C ALA A 49 6.64 -3.79 -10.49
N TYR A 50 6.65 -2.55 -9.98
CA TYR A 50 5.85 -1.45 -10.54
C TYR A 50 6.65 -0.49 -11.43
N GLY A 51 7.96 -0.72 -11.60
CA GLY A 51 8.86 0.16 -12.35
C GLY A 51 8.92 1.58 -11.80
N CYS A 52 8.87 1.74 -10.48
CA CYS A 52 8.93 3.02 -9.79
C CYS A 52 10.19 3.13 -8.92
N ARG A 53 10.43 4.32 -8.35
CA ARG A 53 11.53 4.50 -7.39
C ARG A 53 11.08 4.00 -6.02
N THR A 54 11.99 3.42 -5.24
CA THR A 54 11.76 3.04 -3.83
C THR A 54 11.21 4.20 -3.01
N LYS A 55 11.71 5.42 -3.25
CA LYS A 55 11.20 6.65 -2.64
C LYS A 55 9.69 6.86 -2.86
N THR A 56 9.15 6.44 -4.00
CA THR A 56 7.71 6.53 -4.26
C THR A 56 6.94 5.57 -3.35
N VAL A 57 7.46 4.36 -3.12
CA VAL A 57 6.87 3.38 -2.22
C VAL A 57 6.90 3.89 -0.77
N GLU A 58 8.05 4.40 -0.32
CA GLU A 58 8.20 5.03 0.99
C GLU A 58 7.19 6.16 1.20
N ASN A 59 7.10 7.10 0.26
CA ASN A 59 6.18 8.24 0.36
C ASN A 59 4.71 7.79 0.38
N ILE A 60 4.35 6.69 -0.30
CA ILE A 60 2.99 6.13 -0.28
C ILE A 60 2.69 5.54 1.11
N ARG A 61 3.64 4.81 1.70
CA ARG A 61 3.51 4.25 3.05
C ARG A 61 3.43 5.33 4.11
N GLU A 62 4.29 6.33 4.02
CA GLU A 62 4.30 7.48 4.93
C GLU A 62 2.95 8.22 4.87
N ARG A 63 2.49 8.61 3.66
CA ARG A 63 1.20 9.27 3.49
C ARG A 63 0.02 8.46 4.00
N PHE A 64 0.04 7.15 3.82
CA PHE A 64 -1.02 6.30 4.34
C PHE A 64 -1.08 6.31 5.86
N VAL A 65 0.07 6.36 6.55
CA VAL A 65 0.13 6.44 8.01
C VAL A 65 -0.19 7.84 8.53
N THR A 66 0.25 8.89 7.84
CA THR A 66 0.10 10.28 8.30
C THR A 66 -1.22 10.94 7.89
N GLU A 67 -1.68 10.71 6.66
CA GLU A 67 -2.87 11.33 6.07
C GLU A 67 -4.06 10.34 5.97
N GLY A 68 -3.83 9.04 6.12
CA GLY A 68 -4.83 8.01 5.84
C GLY A 68 -4.99 7.73 4.33
N PHE A 69 -6.05 7.04 3.94
CA PHE A 69 -6.35 6.67 2.54
C PHE A 69 -7.39 7.58 1.89
#